data_AF-A0A7S2XLF8-F1
#
_entry.id   AF-A0A7S2XLF8-F1
#
_cell.length_a   1.000
_cell.length_b   1.000
_cell.length_c   1.000
_cell.angle_alpha   90.00
_cell.angle_beta   90.00
_cell.angle_gamma   90.00
#
_symmetry.space_group_name_H-M   'P 1'
#
loop_
_entity.id
_entity.type
_entity.pdbx_description
1 polymer ?
#
loop_
_entity_poly.entity_id
_entity_poly.type
_entity_poly.pdbx_seq_one_letter_code
_entity_poly.pdbx_strand_id
1 'polypeptide(L)'
;TTIIPEQGLRNADLFTIICAISVSQEMVIKTVSVGRKYGFRQLFALLPLLFLSGVSIWIGHMDPDIFARNPRVVLHLWSALFVEMVTQLMFDHMAKDKFNSFRLVLIPLAIFAVMVHENTLSYQQENEYLLIYSTTMWVFLIFKFRIITHEICHVLKIHCFDIVTPFPSGKEKSS
;
A
#
# COMPACT_ATOMS: atom_id res chain seq x y z
N THR A 1 -35.38 29.57 2.65
CA THR A 1 -34.95 28.70 3.75
C THR A 1 -33.75 27.90 3.30
N THR A 2 -32.57 28.46 3.49
CA THR A 2 -31.27 27.87 3.13
C THR A 2 -30.95 26.80 4.17
N ILE A 3 -31.00 25.53 3.76
CA ILE A 3 -30.56 24.41 4.58
C ILE A 3 -29.04 24.58 4.75
N ILE A 4 -28.60 24.81 5.98
CA ILE A 4 -27.20 25.08 6.34
C ILE A 4 -26.39 23.79 6.12
N PRO A 5 -25.48 23.73 5.13
CA PRO A 5 -24.64 22.55 4.89
C PRO A 5 -23.51 22.37 5.94
N GLU A 6 -23.31 23.34 6.84
CA GLU A 6 -22.21 23.33 7.81
C GLU A 6 -22.30 22.22 8.88
N GLN A 7 -23.51 21.78 9.26
CA GLN A 7 -23.66 20.72 10.27
C GLN A 7 -23.26 19.33 9.75
N GLY A 8 -23.48 19.05 8.46
CA GLY A 8 -23.09 17.78 7.85
C GLY A 8 -21.57 17.65 7.73
N LEU A 9 -20.89 18.74 7.38
CA LEU A 9 -19.43 18.80 7.24
C LEU A 9 -18.75 18.55 8.61
N ARG A 10 -19.22 19.22 9.67
CA ARG A 10 -18.69 19.05 11.03
C ARG A 10 -18.79 17.62 11.57
N ASN A 11 -19.87 16.90 11.26
CA ASN A 11 -20.04 15.51 11.72
C ASN A 11 -19.09 14.56 10.97
N ALA A 12 -18.86 14.80 9.68
CA ALA A 12 -17.90 14.04 8.89
C ALA A 12 -16.46 14.26 9.38
N ASP A 13 -16.09 15.50 9.72
CA ASP A 13 -14.79 15.84 10.29
C ASP A 13 -14.58 15.16 11.65
N LEU A 14 -15.58 15.21 12.54
CA LEU A 14 -15.53 14.55 13.84
C LEU A 14 -15.36 13.03 13.70
N PHE A 15 -16.12 12.40 12.79
CA PHE A 15 -16.01 10.97 12.53
C PHE A 15 -14.62 10.61 12.01
N THR A 16 -14.07 11.42 11.10
CA THR A 16 -12.73 11.24 10.55
C THR A 16 -11.66 11.32 11.64
N ILE A 17 -11.77 12.30 12.56
CA ILE A 17 -10.86 12.43 13.70
C ILE A 17 -10.96 11.22 14.63
N ILE A 18 -12.16 10.77 14.98
CA ILE A 18 -12.37 9.59 15.85
C ILE A 18 -11.79 8.33 15.21
N CYS A 19 -12.03 8.12 13.91
CA CYS A 19 -11.43 7.02 13.16
C CYS A 19 -9.91 7.09 13.16
N ALA A 20 -9.34 8.26 12.89
CA ALA A 20 -7.89 8.47 12.89
C ALA A 20 -7.27 8.14 14.26
N ILE A 21 -7.89 8.59 15.36
CA ILE A 21 -7.44 8.30 16.73
C ILE A 21 -7.55 6.80 17.02
N SER A 22 -8.68 6.17 16.70
CA SER A 22 -8.93 4.76 16.96
C SER A 22 -7.94 3.85 16.22
N VAL A 23 -7.69 4.16 14.93
CA VAL A 23 -6.70 3.44 14.12
C VAL A 23 -5.30 3.65 14.67
N SER A 24 -4.94 4.89 15.02
CA SER A 24 -3.61 5.19 15.57
C SER A 24 -3.37 4.46 16.89
N GLN A 25 -4.35 4.45 17.79
CA GLN A 25 -4.27 3.71 19.06
C GLN A 25 -4.07 2.22 18.82
N GLU A 26 -4.87 1.61 17.94
CA GLU A 26 -4.77 0.17 17.62
C GLU A 26 -3.41 -0.18 17.02
N MET A 27 -2.87 0.69 16.15
CA MET A 27 -1.52 0.51 15.59
C MET A 27 -0.44 0.56 16.66
N VAL A 28 -0.51 1.51 17.60
CA VAL A 28 0.46 1.62 18.70
C VAL A 28 0.40 0.40 19.61
N ILE A 29 -0.80 -0.02 20.02
CA ILE A 29 -1.00 -1.19 20.89
C ILE A 29 -0.44 -2.45 20.24
N LYS A 30 -0.76 -2.69 18.96
CA LYS A 30 -0.26 -3.86 18.22
C LYS A 30 1.26 -3.81 18.00
N THR A 31 1.80 -2.65 17.67
CA THR A 31 3.26 -2.47 17.52
C THR A 31 3.99 -2.80 18.82
N VAL A 32 3.52 -2.27 19.95
CA VAL A 32 4.10 -2.55 21.27
C VAL A 32 3.95 -4.02 21.65
N SER A 33 2.77 -4.61 21.40
CA SER A 33 2.50 -6.03 21.68
C SER A 33 3.42 -6.95 20.88
N VAL A 34 3.60 -6.69 19.59
CA VAL A 34 4.52 -7.44 18.72
C VAL A 34 5.97 -7.28 19.19
N GLY A 35 6.40 -6.06 19.52
CA GLY A 35 7.75 -5.79 20.02
C GLY A 35 8.05 -6.52 21.32
N ARG A 36 7.08 -6.59 22.24
CA ARG A 36 7.21 -7.33 23.51
C ARG A 36 7.23 -8.84 23.29
N LYS A 37 6.38 -9.38 22.39
CA LYS A 37 6.22 -10.83 22.20
C LYS A 37 7.31 -11.46 21.33
N TYR A 38 7.73 -10.78 20.28
CA TYR A 38 8.65 -11.33 19.27
C TYR A 38 10.02 -10.64 19.25
N GLY A 39 10.21 -9.60 20.06
CA GLY A 39 11.43 -8.82 20.16
C GLY A 39 11.50 -7.66 19.15
N PHE A 40 12.33 -6.67 19.46
CA PHE A 40 12.51 -5.45 18.65
C PHE A 40 12.97 -5.73 17.21
N ARG A 41 13.66 -6.84 16.97
CA ARG A 41 14.10 -7.22 15.63
C ARG A 41 12.92 -7.37 14.66
N GLN A 42 11.76 -7.81 15.14
CA GLN A 42 10.62 -8.03 14.27
C GLN A 42 9.83 -6.75 13.99
N LEU A 43 10.10 -5.67 14.73
CA LEU A 43 9.58 -4.35 14.39
C LEU A 43 10.19 -3.80 13.10
N PHE A 44 11.40 -4.24 12.71
CA PHE A 44 11.95 -3.91 11.40
C PHE A 44 11.09 -4.46 10.24
N ALA A 45 10.28 -5.50 10.48
CA ALA A 45 9.33 -5.97 9.49
C ALA A 45 8.17 -4.98 9.24
N LEU A 46 7.88 -4.14 10.24
CA LEU A 46 6.87 -3.08 10.18
C LEU A 46 7.41 -1.77 9.60
N LEU A 47 8.73 -1.67 9.38
CA LEU A 47 9.38 -0.45 8.90
C LEU A 47 8.76 0.13 7.61
N PRO A 48 8.37 -0.67 6.59
CA PRO A 48 7.70 -0.13 5.40
C PRO A 48 6.38 0.59 5.71
N LEU A 49 5.59 0.03 6.64
CA LEU A 49 4.30 0.61 7.06
C LEU A 49 4.50 1.86 7.91
N LEU A 50 5.48 1.84 8.82
CA LEU A 50 5.86 3.00 9.61
C LEU A 50 6.39 4.12 8.71
N PHE A 51 7.18 3.78 7.68
CA PHE A 51 7.66 4.73 6.69
C PHE A 51 6.50 5.35 5.90
N LEU A 52 5.59 4.53 5.37
CA LEU A 52 4.40 5.03 4.67
C LEU A 52 3.59 5.98 5.56
N SER A 53 3.32 5.59 6.82
CA SER A 53 2.58 6.43 7.77
C SER A 53 3.32 7.73 8.08
N GLY A 54 4.61 7.67 8.38
CA GLY A 54 5.43 8.84 8.67
C GLY A 54 5.50 9.82 7.50
N VAL A 55 5.71 9.32 6.29
CA VAL A 55 5.73 10.14 5.07
C VAL A 55 4.36 10.76 4.79
N SER A 56 3.26 10.04 5.06
CA SER A 56 1.90 10.57 4.91
C SER A 56 1.63 11.74 5.87
N ILE A 57 2.04 11.59 7.14
CA ILE A 57 1.91 12.64 8.14
C ILE A 57 2.76 13.85 7.74
N TRP A 58 3.99 13.61 7.26
CA TRP A 58 4.86 14.67 6.76
C TRP A 58 4.20 15.45 5.63
N ILE A 59 3.71 14.75 4.59
CA ILE A 59 3.04 15.37 3.44
C ILE A 59 1.85 16.22 3.91
N GLY A 60 0.99 15.69 4.77
CA GLY A 60 -0.16 16.44 5.29
C GLY A 60 0.19 17.59 6.20
N HIS A 61 1.35 17.55 6.87
CA HIS A 61 1.84 18.67 7.67
C HIS A 61 2.33 19.82 6.79
N MET A 62 2.97 19.50 5.65
CA MET A 62 3.49 20.50 4.71
C MET A 62 2.38 21.10 3.84
N ASP A 63 1.46 20.26 3.35
CA ASP A 63 0.26 20.70 2.62
C ASP A 63 -0.98 19.97 3.17
N PRO A 64 -1.75 20.61 4.07
CA PRO A 64 -2.96 20.02 4.64
C PRO A 64 -4.06 19.74 3.61
N ASP A 65 -4.08 20.48 2.50
CA ASP A 65 -5.13 20.39 1.49
C ASP A 65 -4.87 19.27 0.49
N ILE A 66 -3.64 18.76 0.38
CA ILE A 66 -3.26 17.75 -0.62
C ILE A 66 -4.14 16.49 -0.57
N PHE A 67 -4.54 16.08 0.63
CA PHE A 67 -5.44 14.94 0.85
C PHE A 67 -6.90 15.28 0.55
N ALA A 68 -7.31 16.53 0.79
CA ALA A 68 -8.66 17.00 0.55
C ALA A 68 -8.92 17.32 -0.94
N ARG A 69 -7.88 17.72 -1.69
CA ARG A 69 -7.97 18.06 -3.12
C ARG A 69 -8.37 16.85 -3.96
N ASN A 70 -7.75 15.70 -3.74
CA ASN A 70 -8.00 14.47 -4.51
C ASN A 70 -8.03 13.21 -3.63
N PRO A 71 -9.00 13.10 -2.70
CA PRO A 71 -9.02 12.05 -1.68
C PRO A 71 -9.06 10.65 -2.30
N ARG A 72 -9.72 10.48 -3.45
CA ARG A 72 -9.81 9.20 -4.16
C ARG A 72 -8.45 8.72 -4.68
N VAL A 73 -7.68 9.61 -5.32
CA VAL A 73 -6.38 9.26 -5.91
C VAL A 73 -5.40 8.86 -4.82
N VAL A 74 -5.38 9.63 -3.74
CA VAL A 74 -4.61 9.32 -2.53
C VAL A 74 -5.03 7.97 -1.97
N LEU A 75 -6.33 7.73 -1.75
CA LEU A 75 -6.80 6.43 -1.22
C LEU A 75 -6.39 5.26 -2.12
N HIS A 76 -6.47 5.42 -3.44
CA HIS A 76 -6.02 4.42 -4.40
C HIS A 76 -4.51 4.18 -4.36
N LEU A 77 -3.71 5.22 -4.20
CA LEU A 77 -2.27 5.08 -4.10
C LEU A 77 -1.87 4.41 -2.78
N TRP A 78 -2.47 4.83 -1.66
CA TRP A 78 -2.20 4.26 -0.34
C TRP A 78 -2.62 2.79 -0.27
N SER A 79 -3.80 2.46 -0.82
CA SER A 79 -4.25 1.07 -0.89
C SER A 79 -3.34 0.22 -1.78
N ALA A 80 -2.88 0.73 -2.92
CA ALA A 80 -1.92 0.02 -3.77
C ALA A 80 -0.59 -0.25 -3.02
N LEU A 81 -0.01 0.77 -2.38
CA LEU A 81 1.23 0.62 -1.60
C LEU A 81 1.05 -0.36 -0.44
N PHE A 82 -0.09 -0.28 0.27
CA PHE A 82 -0.41 -1.20 1.35
C PHE A 82 -0.53 -2.65 0.86
N VAL A 83 -1.29 -2.86 -0.22
CA VAL A 83 -1.46 -4.19 -0.83
C VAL A 83 -0.10 -4.73 -1.27
N GLU A 84 0.77 -3.92 -1.88
CA GLU A 84 2.12 -4.33 -2.28
C GLU A 84 2.93 -4.84 -1.08
N MET A 85 2.99 -4.05 -0.01
CA MET A 85 3.80 -4.36 1.18
C MET A 85 3.29 -5.60 1.92
N VAL A 86 1.98 -5.73 2.09
CA VAL A 86 1.37 -6.91 2.74
C VAL A 86 1.55 -8.15 1.89
N THR A 87 1.34 -8.03 0.58
CA THR A 87 1.51 -9.13 -0.37
C THR A 87 2.96 -9.62 -0.37
N GLN A 88 3.94 -8.72 -0.38
CA GLN A 88 5.34 -9.09 -0.31
C GLN A 88 5.70 -9.72 1.04
N LEU A 89 5.19 -9.19 2.15
CA LEU A 89 5.37 -9.79 3.48
C LEU A 89 4.82 -11.21 3.53
N MET A 90 3.63 -11.45 2.94
CA MET A 90 3.04 -12.77 2.84
C MET A 90 3.89 -13.72 1.99
N PHE A 91 4.42 -13.26 0.86
CA PHE A 91 5.29 -14.10 0.02
C PHE A 91 6.60 -14.43 0.69
N ASP A 92 7.28 -13.46 1.29
CA ASP A 92 8.52 -13.69 2.04
C ASP A 92 8.27 -14.74 3.15
N HIS A 93 7.11 -14.67 3.82
CA HIS A 93 6.71 -15.66 4.83
C HIS A 93 6.45 -17.05 4.22
N MET A 94 5.67 -17.15 3.15
CA MET A 94 5.32 -18.42 2.50
C MET A 94 6.55 -19.11 1.88
N ALA A 95 7.45 -18.35 1.29
CA ALA A 95 8.70 -18.84 0.71
C ALA A 95 9.77 -19.16 1.75
N LYS A 96 9.56 -18.80 3.03
CA LYS A 96 10.59 -18.84 4.09
C LYS A 96 11.84 -18.02 3.75
N ASP A 97 11.67 -16.99 2.94
CA ASP A 97 12.74 -16.09 2.55
C ASP A 97 13.05 -15.06 3.65
N LYS A 98 14.27 -14.52 3.63
CA LYS A 98 14.65 -13.44 4.54
C LYS A 98 13.87 -12.17 4.16
N PHE A 99 13.07 -11.66 5.10
CA PHE A 99 12.32 -10.43 4.90
C PHE A 99 13.24 -9.25 4.59
N ASN A 100 12.97 -8.55 3.49
CA ASN A 100 13.66 -7.32 3.14
C ASN A 100 12.75 -6.11 3.43
N SER A 101 13.09 -5.31 4.44
CA SER A 101 12.33 -4.11 4.79
C SER A 101 12.44 -2.98 3.79
N PHE A 102 13.41 -2.99 2.88
CA PHE A 102 13.58 -1.93 1.90
C PHE A 102 12.70 -2.19 0.68
N ARG A 103 11.73 -1.29 0.44
CA ARG A 103 10.76 -1.39 -0.65
C ARG A 103 10.96 -0.26 -1.64
N LEU A 104 11.42 -0.59 -2.84
CA LEU A 104 11.67 0.38 -3.92
C LEU A 104 10.41 1.18 -4.29
N VAL A 105 9.23 0.58 -4.13
CA VAL A 105 7.95 1.24 -4.41
C VAL A 105 7.69 2.44 -3.52
N LEU A 106 8.37 2.59 -2.38
CA LEU A 106 8.23 3.74 -1.48
C LEU A 106 9.13 4.92 -1.86
N ILE A 107 10.11 4.72 -2.74
CA ILE A 107 11.05 5.78 -3.15
C ILE A 107 10.33 6.95 -3.84
N PRO A 108 9.42 6.73 -4.82
CA PRO A 108 8.68 7.83 -5.44
C PRO A 108 7.87 8.64 -4.42
N LEU A 109 7.26 7.98 -3.43
CA LEU A 109 6.54 8.68 -2.36
C LEU A 109 7.48 9.55 -1.51
N ALA A 110 8.67 9.05 -1.20
CA ALA A 110 9.68 9.81 -0.46
C ALA A 110 10.16 11.04 -1.25
N ILE A 111 10.43 10.87 -2.56
CA ILE A 111 10.79 11.96 -3.47
C ILE A 111 9.67 13.00 -3.50
N PHE A 112 8.42 12.56 -3.65
CA PHE A 112 7.26 13.43 -3.64
C PHE A 112 7.16 14.26 -2.36
N ALA A 113 7.35 13.64 -1.18
CA ALA A 113 7.34 14.35 0.09
C ALA A 113 8.41 15.44 0.19
N VAL A 114 9.61 15.18 -0.33
CA VAL A 114 10.68 16.18 -0.40
C VAL A 114 10.31 17.31 -1.37
N MET A 115 9.75 16.98 -2.55
CA MET A 115 9.33 17.98 -3.53
C MET A 115 8.24 18.91 -3.01
N VAL A 116 7.29 18.38 -2.23
CA VAL A 116 6.25 19.15 -1.53
C VAL A 116 6.88 20.02 -0.43
N HIS A 117 7.79 19.48 0.37
CA HIS A 117 8.49 20.25 1.41
C HIS A 117 9.24 21.47 0.85
N GLU A 118 9.94 21.28 -0.26
CA GLU A 118 10.69 22.34 -0.96
C GLU A 118 9.78 23.26 -1.80
N ASN A 119 8.47 23.02 -1.84
CA ASN A 119 7.49 23.76 -2.67
C ASN A 119 7.90 23.85 -4.15
N THR A 120 8.53 22.80 -4.68
CA THR A 120 9.05 22.77 -6.07
C THR A 120 7.96 22.51 -7.10
N LEU A 121 6.84 21.95 -6.67
CA LEU A 121 5.71 21.59 -7.52
C LEU A 121 4.57 22.59 -7.34
N SER A 122 3.93 22.95 -8.45
CA SER A 122 2.62 23.61 -8.39
C SER A 122 1.53 22.62 -7.99
N TYR A 123 0.40 23.12 -7.46
CA TYR A 123 -0.74 22.29 -7.08
C TYR A 123 -1.25 21.35 -8.20
N GLN A 124 -1.17 21.79 -9.46
CA GLN A 124 -1.55 20.95 -10.59
C GLN A 124 -0.56 19.80 -10.76
N GLN A 125 0.75 20.08 -10.71
CA GLN A 125 1.80 19.07 -10.86
C GLN A 125 1.79 18.05 -9.73
N GLU A 126 1.44 18.43 -8.50
CA GLU A 126 1.29 17.49 -7.40
C GLU A 126 0.18 16.47 -7.67
N ASN A 127 -0.97 16.94 -8.15
CA ASN A 127 -2.10 16.08 -8.49
C ASN A 127 -1.77 15.15 -9.67
N GLU A 128 -1.10 15.68 -10.69
CA GLU A 128 -0.61 14.89 -11.83
C GLU A 128 0.40 13.83 -11.38
N TYR A 129 1.34 14.18 -10.49
CA TYR A 129 2.30 13.24 -9.93
C TYR A 129 1.60 12.10 -9.18
N LEU A 130 0.69 12.44 -8.26
CA LEU A 130 -0.08 11.45 -7.49
C LEU A 130 -0.91 10.54 -8.38
N LEU A 131 -1.51 11.09 -9.45
CA LEU A 131 -2.28 10.33 -10.43
C LEU A 131 -1.39 9.35 -11.19
N ILE A 132 -0.29 9.82 -11.77
CA ILE A 132 0.67 8.99 -12.52
C ILE A 132 1.18 7.87 -11.62
N TYR A 133 1.61 8.21 -10.40
CA TYR A 133 2.15 7.26 -9.47
C TYR A 133 1.11 6.21 -9.05
N SER A 134 -0.12 6.63 -8.75
CA SER A 134 -1.24 5.73 -8.45
C SER A 134 -1.50 4.76 -9.60
N THR A 135 -1.61 5.25 -10.83
CA THR A 135 -1.82 4.41 -12.02
C THR A 135 -0.68 3.43 -12.23
N THR A 136 0.58 3.88 -12.14
CA THR A 136 1.76 3.02 -12.28
C THR A 136 1.78 1.93 -11.22
N MET A 137 1.44 2.24 -9.97
CA MET A 137 1.39 1.26 -8.88
C MET A 137 0.32 0.19 -9.14
N TRP A 138 -0.86 0.57 -9.61
CA TRP A 138 -1.92 -0.39 -9.94
C TRP A 138 -1.55 -1.29 -11.12
N VAL A 139 -0.97 -0.72 -12.18
CA VAL A 139 -0.47 -1.50 -13.32
C VAL A 139 0.60 -2.49 -12.85
N PHE A 140 1.57 -2.02 -12.06
CA PHE A 140 2.61 -2.86 -11.47
C PHE A 140 2.04 -4.01 -10.65
N LEU A 141 1.06 -3.74 -9.77
CA LEU A 141 0.42 -4.77 -8.96
C LEU A 141 -0.31 -5.81 -9.82
N ILE A 142 -1.05 -5.39 -10.84
CA ILE A 142 -1.75 -6.32 -11.74
C ILE A 142 -0.73 -7.26 -12.41
N PHE A 143 0.37 -6.73 -12.93
CA PHE A 143 1.44 -7.56 -13.50
C PHE A 143 2.05 -8.51 -12.47
N LYS A 144 2.36 -8.01 -11.27
CA LYS A 144 2.92 -8.80 -10.16
C LYS A 144 1.97 -9.95 -9.79
N PHE A 145 0.69 -9.68 -9.57
CA PHE A 145 -0.30 -10.72 -9.26
C PHE A 145 -0.46 -11.75 -10.38
N ARG A 146 -0.44 -11.32 -11.66
CA ARG A 146 -0.51 -12.25 -12.80
C ARG A 146 0.67 -13.21 -12.81
N ILE A 147 1.89 -12.69 -12.62
CA ILE A 147 3.11 -13.51 -12.58
C ILE A 147 3.04 -14.49 -11.41
N ILE A 148 2.72 -14.01 -10.20
CA ILE A 148 2.72 -14.89 -9.03
C ILE A 148 1.63 -15.95 -9.12
N THR A 149 0.44 -15.59 -9.60
CA THR A 149 -0.62 -16.57 -9.85
C THR A 149 -0.11 -17.62 -10.82
N HIS A 150 0.46 -17.22 -11.95
CA HIS A 150 1.03 -18.15 -12.92
C HIS A 150 2.06 -19.12 -12.31
N GLU A 151 3.01 -18.60 -11.53
CA GLU A 151 4.01 -19.43 -10.84
C GLU A 151 3.39 -20.42 -9.86
N ILE A 152 2.44 -19.97 -9.02
CA ILE A 152 1.74 -20.84 -8.07
C ILE A 152 0.96 -21.94 -8.81
N CYS A 153 0.23 -21.59 -9.87
CA CYS A 153 -0.52 -22.53 -10.69
C CYS A 153 0.41 -23.56 -11.35
N HIS A 154 1.57 -23.12 -11.86
CA HIS A 154 2.57 -23.98 -12.47
C HIS A 154 3.18 -24.96 -11.45
N VAL A 155 3.57 -24.48 -10.26
CA VAL A 155 4.14 -25.31 -9.19
C VAL A 155 3.13 -26.33 -8.65
N LEU A 156 1.88 -25.91 -8.43
CA LEU A 156 0.82 -26.79 -7.94
C LEU A 156 0.26 -27.72 -9.02
N LYS A 157 0.65 -27.52 -10.30
CA LYS A 157 0.06 -28.19 -11.47
C LYS A 157 -1.46 -28.01 -11.54
N ILE A 158 -1.97 -26.86 -11.09
CA ILE A 158 -3.39 -26.51 -11.12
C ILE A 158 -3.61 -25.50 -12.24
N HIS A 159 -4.54 -25.79 -13.15
CA HIS A 159 -5.00 -24.81 -14.12
C HIS A 159 -5.95 -23.83 -13.45
N CYS A 160 -5.44 -22.68 -13.01
CA CYS A 160 -6.24 -21.69 -12.28
C CYS A 160 -7.39 -21.04 -13.08
N PHE A 161 -7.44 -21.26 -14.40
CA PHE A 161 -8.52 -20.79 -15.26
C PHE A 161 -9.33 -21.92 -15.93
N ASP A 162 -8.99 -23.19 -15.66
CA ASP A 162 -9.75 -24.32 -16.19
C ASP A 162 -9.54 -25.58 -15.33
N ILE A 163 -10.44 -25.82 -14.38
CA ILE A 163 -10.41 -26.99 -13.47
C ILE A 163 -10.55 -28.32 -14.25
N VAL A 164 -10.99 -28.28 -15.51
CA VAL A 164 -11.39 -29.48 -16.26
C VAL A 164 -10.26 -30.05 -17.12
N THR A 165 -9.26 -29.26 -17.51
CA THR A 165 -8.22 -29.71 -18.44
C THR A 165 -7.01 -30.32 -17.71
N PRO A 166 -6.62 -31.58 -18.00
CA PRO A 166 -5.50 -32.24 -17.34
C PRO A 166 -4.16 -31.60 -17.73
N PHE A 167 -3.30 -31.42 -16.73
CA PHE A 167 -1.96 -30.83 -16.89
C PHE A 167 -1.14 -31.63 -17.92
N PRO A 168 -0.46 -30.97 -18.89
CA PRO A 168 0.35 -31.68 -19.87
C PRO A 168 1.53 -32.37 -19.15
N SER A 169 1.38 -33.66 -18.86
CA SER A 169 2.51 -34.47 -18.43
C SER A 169 3.43 -34.58 -19.63
N GLY A 170 4.60 -33.94 -19.56
CA GLY A 170 5.67 -34.16 -20.52
C GLY A 170 6.03 -35.64 -20.55
N LYS A 171 5.39 -36.39 -21.45
CA LYS A 171 6.00 -37.60 -21.98
C LYS A 171 7.07 -37.10 -22.94
N GLU A 172 8.30 -37.09 -22.45
CA GLU A 172 9.49 -37.12 -23.29
C GLU A 172 9.23 -38.08 -24.45
N LYS A 173 9.15 -37.53 -25.67
CA LYS A 173 9.31 -38.35 -26.86
C LYS A 173 10.80 -38.65 -26.94
N SER A 174 11.23 -39.73 -26.30
CA SER A 174 12.44 -40.44 -26.70
C SER A 174 12.18 -41.02 -28.10
N SER A 175 12.65 -40.33 -29.12
CA SER A 175 12.82 -40.87 -30.46
C SER A 175 14.08 -40.31 -31.09
#